data_AF-A0A940TC43-F1
#
_entry.id   AF-A0A940TC43-F1
#
_cell.length_a   1.000
_cell.length_b   1.000
_cell.length_c   1.000
_cell.angle_alpha   90.00
_cell.angle_beta   90.00
_cell.angle_gamma   90.00
#
_symmetry.space_group_name_H-M   'P 1'
#
loop_
_entity.id
_entity.type
_entity.pdbx_description
1 polymer ?
#
loop_
_entity_poly.entity_id
_entity_poly.type
_entity_poly.pdbx_seq_one_letter_code
_entity_poly.pdbx_strand_id
1 'polypeptide(L)'
;MLIAMPFGILGIFAILAVLIFLVMYPMTKRRIRRFKKKYVQIGQGMTKTDVMSIMGTDCNISAANGYEYVEYLCKGYSAFERELLAKKGEEYFCVKICLLNNSVVSYEWYSK
;
A
#
# COMPACT_ATOMS: atom_id res chain seq x y z
N MET A 1 -12.94 49.84 12.55
CA MET A 1 -13.85 48.69 12.81
C MET A 1 -14.20 48.11 11.44
N LEU A 2 -13.98 46.86 11.05
CA LEU A 2 -13.69 45.60 11.74
C LEU A 2 -12.92 44.73 10.72
N ILE A 3 -11.64 44.48 10.97
CA ILE A 3 -10.86 43.45 10.25
C ILE A 3 -11.22 42.12 10.91
N ALA A 4 -12.39 41.57 10.60
CA ALA A 4 -12.88 40.33 11.22
C ALA A 4 -13.26 39.23 10.20
N MET A 5 -13.09 39.47 8.89
CA MET A 5 -13.68 38.61 7.87
C MET A 5 -12.80 37.51 7.22
N PRO A 6 -11.45 37.43 7.36
CA PRO A 6 -10.72 36.31 6.75
C PRO A 6 -10.50 35.11 7.70
N PHE A 7 -10.59 35.30 9.03
CA PHE A 7 -10.22 34.26 10.00
C PHE A 7 -11.24 33.13 10.15
N GLY A 8 -12.53 33.42 9.97
CA GLY A 8 -13.60 32.41 10.08
C GLY A 8 -13.55 31.37 8.96
N ILE A 9 -13.18 31.78 7.74
CA ILE A 9 -13.06 30.89 6.59
C ILE A 9 -11.85 29.97 6.75
N LEU A 10 -10.70 30.52 7.15
CA LEU A 10 -9.48 29.74 7.42
C LEU A 10 -9.69 28.68 8.52
N GLY A 11 -10.46 28.99 9.57
CA GLY A 11 -10.77 28.04 10.65
C GLY A 11 -11.63 26.85 10.20
N ILE A 12 -12.61 27.08 9.32
CA ILE A 12 -13.47 26.02 8.78
C ILE A 12 -12.66 25.07 7.90
N PHE A 13 -11.76 25.59 7.05
CA PHE A 13 -10.88 24.76 6.24
C PHE A 13 -9.93 23.89 7.08
N ALA A 14 -9.43 24.39 8.21
CA ALA A 14 -8.59 23.61 9.12
C ALA A 14 -9.37 22.44 9.74
N ILE A 15 -10.60 22.66 10.19
CA ILE A 15 -11.47 21.62 10.75
C ILE A 15 -11.83 20.58 9.68
N LEU A 16 -12.15 21.03 8.46
CA LEU A 16 -12.46 20.15 7.34
C LEU A 16 -11.28 19.24 6.99
N ALA A 17 -10.06 19.79 6.99
CA ALA A 17 -8.83 19.02 6.75
C ALA A 17 -8.65 17.94 7.84
N VAL A 18 -8.83 18.27 9.12
CA VAL A 18 -8.71 17.32 10.23
C VAL A 18 -9.72 16.17 10.12
N LEU A 19 -10.97 16.46 9.72
CA LEU A 19 -11.98 15.43 9.47
C LEU A 19 -11.58 14.47 8.35
N ILE A 20 -11.02 15.00 7.26
CA ILE A 20 -10.50 14.17 6.16
C ILE A 20 -9.35 13.27 6.66
N PHE A 21 -8.42 13.81 7.46
CA PHE A 21 -7.32 13.03 8.05
C PHE A 21 -7.80 11.89 8.94
N LEU A 22 -8.82 12.14 9.76
CA LEU A 22 -9.43 11.14 10.64
C LEU A 22 -10.06 9.98 9.88
N VAL A 23 -10.61 10.22 8.69
CA VAL A 23 -11.23 9.19 7.84
C VAL A 23 -10.21 8.48 6.96
N MET A 24 -9.20 9.20 6.46
CA MET A 24 -8.17 8.62 5.59
C MET A 24 -7.35 7.57 6.33
N TYR A 25 -6.89 7.84 7.55
CA TYR A 25 -6.06 6.91 8.31
C TYR A 25 -6.66 5.49 8.48
N PRO A 26 -7.90 5.31 8.99
CA PRO A 26 -8.49 3.99 9.13
C PRO A 26 -8.75 3.32 7.77
N MET A 27 -9.05 4.07 6.71
CA MET A 27 -9.17 3.52 5.36
C MET A 27 -7.83 2.96 4.86
N THR A 28 -6.75 3.72 4.99
CA THR A 28 -5.40 3.30 4.62
C THR A 28 -5.00 2.06 5.43
N LYS A 29 -5.23 2.04 6.74
CA LYS A 29 -4.95 0.88 7.60
C LYS A 29 -5.77 -0.36 7.22
N ARG A 30 -7.04 -0.18 6.83
CA ARG A 30 -7.87 -1.28 6.31
C ARG A 30 -7.30 -1.85 5.00
N ARG A 31 -6.80 -1.01 4.09
CA ARG A 31 -6.13 -1.47 2.85
C ARG A 31 -4.89 -2.30 3.16
N ILE A 32 -3.99 -1.80 4.02
CA ILE A 32 -2.78 -2.53 4.44
C ILE A 32 -3.14 -3.88 5.07
N ARG A 33 -4.14 -3.91 5.97
CA ARG A 33 -4.60 -5.18 6.58
C ARG A 33 -5.12 -6.17 5.54
N ARG A 34 -5.90 -5.72 4.55
CA ARG A 34 -6.38 -6.59 3.46
C ARG A 34 -5.22 -7.10 2.61
N PHE A 35 -4.24 -6.26 2.32
CA PHE A 35 -3.06 -6.63 1.55
C PHE A 35 -2.20 -7.67 2.30
N LYS A 36 -1.95 -7.49 3.60
CA LYS A 36 -1.29 -8.49 4.45
C LYS A 36 -2.05 -9.82 4.47
N LYS A 37 -3.38 -9.79 4.55
CA LYS A 37 -4.20 -11.01 4.49
C LYS A 37 -4.05 -11.77 3.17
N LYS A 38 -3.91 -11.06 2.04
CA LYS A 38 -3.63 -11.69 0.74
C LYS A 38 -2.24 -12.30 0.71
N TYR A 39 -1.22 -11.58 1.20
CA TYR A 39 0.15 -12.08 1.27
C TYR A 39 0.27 -13.39 2.06
N VAL A 40 -0.40 -13.52 3.21
CA VAL A 40 -0.36 -14.74 4.04
C VAL A 40 -0.93 -15.97 3.32
N GLN A 41 -1.73 -15.78 2.26
CA GLN A 41 -2.26 -16.88 1.46
C GLN A 41 -1.23 -17.41 0.44
N ILE A 42 -0.13 -16.68 0.21
CA ILE A 42 0.91 -17.09 -0.75
C ILE A 42 1.81 -18.13 -0.08
N GLY A 43 2.06 -19.23 -0.78
CA GLY A 43 2.95 -20.30 -0.36
C GLY A 43 3.94 -20.69 -1.45
N GLN A 44 4.98 -21.41 -1.04
CA GLN A 44 5.90 -22.05 -1.99
C GLN A 44 5.15 -23.09 -2.84
N GLY A 45 5.58 -23.25 -4.08
CA GLY A 45 4.96 -24.19 -5.02
C GLY A 45 3.71 -23.65 -5.74
N MET A 46 3.13 -22.53 -5.28
CA MET A 46 1.99 -21.90 -5.97
C MET A 46 2.37 -21.49 -7.39
N THR A 47 1.41 -21.53 -8.31
CA THR A 47 1.66 -21.05 -9.66
C THR A 47 1.57 -19.53 -9.73
N LYS A 48 2.20 -18.93 -10.73
CA LYS A 48 2.06 -17.49 -11.03
C LYS A 48 0.60 -17.06 -11.14
N THR A 49 -0.24 -17.88 -11.76
CA THR A 49 -1.67 -17.60 -11.94
C THR A 49 -2.41 -17.54 -10.61
N ASP A 50 -2.11 -18.47 -9.69
CA ASP A 50 -2.70 -18.47 -8.36
C ASP A 50 -2.28 -17.23 -7.57
N VAL A 51 -0.99 -16.88 -7.63
CA VAL A 51 -0.45 -15.67 -7.00
C VAL A 51 -1.14 -14.41 -7.54
N MET A 52 -1.31 -14.30 -8.86
CA MET A 52 -2.01 -13.18 -9.51
C MET A 52 -3.50 -13.15 -9.13
N SER A 53 -4.14 -14.30 -8.92
CA SER A 53 -5.54 -14.33 -8.46
C SER A 53 -5.70 -13.79 -7.04
N ILE A 54 -4.73 -14.05 -6.15
CA ILE A 54 -4.75 -13.62 -4.76
C ILE A 54 -4.39 -12.13 -4.64
N MET A 55 -3.25 -11.74 -5.20
CA MET A 55 -2.69 -10.40 -5.04
C MET A 55 -3.33 -9.39 -6.00
N GLY A 56 -3.71 -9.85 -7.20
CA GLY A 56 -4.17 -9.05 -8.32
C GLY A 56 -3.17 -9.08 -9.46
N THR A 57 -3.48 -8.38 -10.55
CA THR A 57 -2.60 -8.28 -11.73
C THR A 57 -1.68 -7.06 -11.69
N ASP A 58 -1.89 -6.17 -10.72
CA ASP A 58 -1.20 -4.90 -10.64
C ASP A 58 0.15 -5.04 -9.93
N CYS A 59 1.17 -5.41 -10.70
CA CYS A 59 2.50 -5.76 -10.23
C CYS A 59 3.59 -5.31 -11.20
N ASN A 60 4.80 -5.14 -10.67
CA ASN A 60 6.00 -4.98 -11.48
C ASN A 60 6.64 -6.34 -11.67
N ILE A 61 6.84 -6.73 -12.93
CA ILE A 61 7.45 -8.00 -13.27
C ILE A 61 8.85 -7.71 -13.84
N SER A 62 9.84 -8.44 -13.34
CA SER A 62 11.21 -8.40 -13.85
C SER A 62 11.75 -9.82 -13.96
N ALA A 63 12.61 -10.09 -14.93
CA ALA A 63 13.21 -11.41 -15.11
C ALA A 63 14.73 -11.29 -15.09
N ALA A 64 15.40 -12.13 -14.33
CA ALA A 64 16.86 -12.16 -14.24
C ALA A 64 17.36 -13.58 -13.92
N ASN A 65 18.43 -14.01 -14.58
CA ASN A 65 19.11 -15.30 -14.33
C ASN A 65 18.18 -16.53 -14.36
N GLY A 66 17.16 -16.53 -15.23
CA GLY A 66 16.18 -17.63 -15.34
C GLY A 66 15.08 -17.61 -14.28
N TYR A 67 15.10 -16.63 -13.36
CA TYR A 67 14.04 -16.37 -12.39
C TYR A 67 13.15 -15.22 -12.85
N GLU A 68 11.87 -15.31 -12.52
CA GLU A 68 10.89 -14.24 -12.69
C GLU A 68 10.52 -13.67 -11.33
N TYR A 69 10.73 -12.37 -11.14
CA TYR A 69 10.41 -11.64 -9.93
C TYR A 69 9.15 -10.81 -10.14
N VAL A 70 8.16 -11.02 -9.29
CA VAL A 70 6.91 -10.28 -9.27
C VAL A 70 6.86 -9.45 -7.99
N GLU A 71 6.90 -8.13 -8.14
CA GLU A 71 6.82 -7.17 -7.05
C GLU A 71 5.42 -6.56 -6.99
N TYR A 72 4.77 -6.71 -5.84
CA TYR A 72 3.48 -6.09 -5.55
C TYR A 72 3.70 -4.93 -4.58
N LEU A 73 3.27 -3.76 -5.01
CA LEU A 73 3.20 -2.57 -4.17
C LEU A 73 1.76 -2.42 -3.68
N CYS A 74 1.55 -2.25 -2.37
CA CYS A 74 0.24 -1.86 -1.86
C CYS A 74 -0.11 -0.46 -2.40
N LYS A 75 -0.87 -0.39 -3.49
CA LYS A 75 -1.22 0.86 -4.18
C LYS A 75 -2.21 1.70 -3.39
N GLY A 76 -2.19 3.00 -3.70
CA GLY A 76 -3.13 3.98 -3.17
C GLY A 76 -2.59 4.79 -2.01
N TYR A 77 -1.31 5.16 -2.07
CA TYR A 77 -0.79 6.23 -1.22
C TYR A 77 -0.63 7.50 -2.04
N SER A 78 -1.62 8.38 -1.94
CA SER A 78 -1.41 9.80 -2.20
C SER A 78 -0.22 10.31 -1.39
N ALA A 79 0.49 11.35 -1.85
CA ALA A 79 1.61 11.95 -1.09
C ALA A 79 1.23 12.26 0.38
N PHE A 80 -0.05 12.54 0.62
CA PHE A 80 -0.61 12.73 1.96
C PHE A 80 -0.72 11.44 2.79
N GLU A 81 -1.25 10.34 2.24
CA GLU A 81 -1.32 9.07 2.98
C GLU A 81 0.07 8.52 3.31
N ARG A 82 1.04 8.75 2.42
CA ARG A 82 2.47 8.47 2.62
C ARG A 82 3.01 9.17 3.86
N GLU A 83 2.78 10.48 3.92
CA GLU A 83 3.26 11.30 5.03
C GLU A 83 2.51 10.98 6.34
N LEU A 84 1.23 10.64 6.25
CA LEU A 84 0.41 10.24 7.40
C LEU A 84 0.90 8.93 8.03
N LEU A 85 1.26 7.95 7.20
CA LEU A 85 1.84 6.69 7.66
C LEU A 85 3.24 6.88 8.24
N ALA A 86 4.10 7.65 7.57
CA ALA A 86 5.43 8.00 8.07
C ALA A 86 5.36 8.70 9.45
N LYS A 87 4.43 9.66 9.62
CA LYS A 87 4.17 10.33 10.91
C LYS A 87 3.64 9.40 12.01
N LYS A 88 3.10 8.24 11.63
CA LYS A 88 2.61 7.20 12.55
C LYS A 88 3.60 6.05 12.74
N GLY A 89 4.77 6.11 12.10
CA GLY A 89 5.76 5.02 12.10
C GLY A 89 5.26 3.76 11.39
N GLU A 90 4.24 3.89 10.54
CA GLU A 90 3.76 2.79 9.70
C GLU A 90 4.45 2.88 8.34
N GLU A 91 4.98 1.76 7.92
CA GLU A 91 5.85 1.62 6.77
C GLU A 91 5.10 0.95 5.60
N TYR A 92 5.53 1.20 4.37
CA TYR A 92 4.87 0.67 3.18
C TYR A 92 5.00 -0.84 3.15
N PHE A 93 3.98 -1.53 2.68
CA PHE A 93 4.04 -2.99 2.56
C PHE A 93 4.25 -3.36 1.09
N CYS A 94 5.47 -3.79 0.77
CA CYS A 94 5.85 -4.33 -0.52
C CYS A 94 6.07 -5.84 -0.39
N VAL A 95 5.71 -6.58 -1.43
CA VAL A 95 5.91 -8.03 -1.50
C VAL A 95 6.68 -8.32 -2.77
N LYS A 96 7.76 -9.10 -2.66
CA LYS A 96 8.50 -9.61 -3.81
C LYS A 96 8.42 -11.12 -3.82
N ILE A 97 8.10 -11.67 -4.97
CA ILE A 97 7.87 -13.09 -5.19
C ILE A 97 8.82 -13.53 -6.29
N CYS A 98 9.59 -14.58 -6.02
CA CYS A 98 10.49 -15.21 -6.96
C CYS A 98 9.84 -16.48 -7.51
N LEU A 99 9.75 -16.56 -8.83
CA LEU A 99 9.20 -17.67 -9.58
C LEU A 99 10.33 -18.34 -10.39
N LEU A 100 10.33 -19.67 -10.40
CA LEU A 100 11.13 -20.49 -11.30
C LEU A 100 10.17 -21.45 -12.00
N ASN A 101 10.23 -21.52 -13.33
CA ASN A 101 9.32 -22.38 -14.12
C ASN A 101 7.84 -22.19 -13.75
N ASN A 102 7.41 -20.94 -13.57
CA ASN A 102 6.03 -20.56 -13.21
C ASN A 102 5.58 -20.97 -11.80
N SER A 103 6.49 -21.41 -10.92
CA SER A 103 6.22 -21.83 -9.54
C SER A 103 6.97 -20.96 -8.53
N VAL A 104 6.33 -20.62 -7.41
CA VAL A 104 6.92 -19.80 -6.34
C VAL A 104 8.01 -20.56 -5.62
N VAL A 105 9.23 -20.04 -5.67
CA VAL A 105 10.39 -20.58 -4.95
C VAL A 105 10.64 -19.83 -3.64
N SER A 106 10.49 -18.50 -3.68
CA SER A 106 10.62 -17.66 -2.49
C SER A 106 9.69 -16.46 -2.57
N TYR A 107 9.35 -15.92 -1.40
CA TYR A 107 8.57 -14.71 -1.28
C TYR A 107 8.99 -13.99 0.00
N GLU A 108 9.11 -12.67 -0.08
CA GLU A 108 9.49 -11.83 1.04
C GLU A 108 8.64 -10.57 1.03
N TRP A 109 8.40 -10.06 2.24
CA TRP A 109 7.84 -8.73 2.40
C TRP A 109 8.94 -7.80 2.90
N TYR A 110 8.92 -6.57 2.42
CA TYR A 110 9.78 -5.51 2.92
C TYR A 110 9.01 -4.21 2.95
N SER A 111 9.59 -3.28 3.71
CA SER A 111 9.18 -1.90 3.71
C SER A 111 10.12 -1.07 2.86
N LYS A 112 9.57 -0.03 2.24
CA LYS A 112 10.27 0.90 1.35
C LYS A 112 9.91 2.33 1.71
#